data_AF-A0A9E2MGN1-F1
#
_entry.id   AF-A0A9E2MGN1-F1
#
_cell.length_a   1.000
_cell.length_b   1.000
_cell.length_c   1.000
_cell.angle_alpha   90.00
_cell.angle_beta   90.00
_cell.angle_gamma   90.00
#
_symmetry.space_group_name_H-M   'P 1'
#
loop_
_entity.id
_entity.type
_entity.pdbx_description
1 polymer ?
#
loop_
_entity_poly.entity_id
_entity_poly.type
_entity_poly.pdbx_seq_one_letter_code
_entity_poly.pdbx_strand_id
1 'polypeptide(L)'
;DELRTLIAPYSLRRTRDEVLTDLPDRTDNNFFVEMTAPQWSAYDEFKEMVARLVSISMRRPLTPQESKRLMMGLVKMRIICNALALHDKEILPKDYEKTAPKLREFRHIMNDEIAGNGHKAVVFSQWSGMLALTEPVLQRIGLDYVKLTGDVPTKKRGALIERFFDDADCRVFLSTDAGGVGLNLQAASLVVNLDLPWNPAVLEQRIARAHRHGQPSSVQVINLIARGTIEERMLDTLAAKRSVFAGVFGGDEAPTAIKFADTGQGLLQQLGEMLKKPVAVKLELTPTEVEERAPKPTIKGFADLLLAQVPGGVLLVRKAPVGEGILVVVDSAPAELRPQVESLLAEYFTLSAPALHLMEQEGYRALTAFLPPAPAAAEAEVYRAAAMPSPAGPSGREFIEARRKRASEGLAFASKRLALAEVVLQGGFPEEMLRPIRESLGWGLSSLLALHKDRDPSADLPSPRLIHAALVEKNHLPDDLSLRLARVRELTALPAEDETAPPPSLKTGETMIADVRALVELGEQQVVEMGL
;
A
#
# COMPACT_ATOMS: atom_id res chain seq x y z
N ASP A 1 18.05 26.66 -2.65
CA ASP A 1 16.80 27.36 -2.26
C ASP A 1 16.20 28.27 -3.32
N GLU A 2 16.98 29.04 -4.08
CA GLU A 2 16.44 29.89 -5.17
C GLU A 2 15.53 29.14 -6.15
N LEU A 3 15.91 27.92 -6.57
CA LEU A 3 15.09 27.08 -7.44
C LEU A 3 13.76 26.69 -6.79
N ARG A 4 13.73 26.42 -5.47
CA ARG A 4 12.50 26.06 -4.75
C ARG A 4 11.54 27.26 -4.72
N THR A 5 12.05 28.46 -4.44
CA THR A 5 11.25 29.69 -4.44
C THR A 5 10.71 30.03 -5.84
N LEU A 6 11.51 29.80 -6.88
CA LEU A 6 11.10 30.00 -8.28
C LEU A 6 9.99 29.02 -8.72
N ILE A 7 10.02 27.76 -8.28
CA ILE A 7 9.02 26.75 -8.68
C ILE A 7 7.80 26.69 -7.75
N ALA A 8 7.88 27.21 -6.53
CA ALA A 8 6.80 27.18 -5.54
C ALA A 8 5.45 27.72 -6.04
N PRO A 9 5.35 28.86 -6.77
CA PRO A 9 4.06 29.34 -7.28
C PRO A 9 3.50 28.46 -8.41
N TYR A 10 4.31 27.58 -9.00
CA TYR A 10 3.94 26.72 -10.13
C TYR A 10 3.80 25.24 -9.77
N SER A 11 4.15 24.84 -8.53
CA SER A 11 4.16 23.45 -8.10
C SER A 11 3.46 23.27 -6.77
N LEU A 12 2.38 22.49 -6.77
CA LEU A 12 1.71 22.04 -5.54
C LEU A 12 2.14 20.61 -5.24
N ARG A 13 2.81 20.43 -4.11
CA ARG A 13 3.17 19.11 -3.58
C ARG A 13 2.57 18.97 -2.18
N ARG A 14 1.94 17.82 -1.94
CA ARG A 14 1.47 17.36 -0.64
C ARG A 14 1.97 15.94 -0.43
N THR A 15 2.41 15.61 0.78
CA THR A 15 2.78 14.23 1.09
C THR A 15 1.54 13.38 1.38
N ARG A 16 1.66 12.06 1.33
CA ARG A 16 0.54 11.17 1.68
C ARG A 16 0.19 11.32 3.15
N ASP A 17 1.20 11.42 4.00
CA ASP A 17 1.04 11.55 5.45
C ASP A 17 0.35 12.88 5.82
N GLU A 18 0.51 13.93 5.01
CA GLU A 18 -0.19 15.22 5.17
C GLU A 18 -1.69 15.18 4.80
N VAL A 19 -2.13 14.22 3.98
CA VAL A 19 -3.46 14.27 3.32
C VAL A 19 -4.31 13.03 3.60
N LEU A 20 -3.68 11.87 3.79
CA LEU A 20 -4.32 10.58 3.93
C LEU A 20 -4.03 10.01 5.31
N THR A 21 -4.76 10.49 6.32
CA THR A 21 -4.68 9.99 7.70
C THR A 21 -5.18 8.56 7.85
N ASP A 22 -6.01 8.10 6.90
CA ASP A 22 -6.74 6.83 7.00
C ASP A 22 -6.04 5.69 6.22
N LEU A 23 -4.81 5.92 5.80
CA LEU A 23 -4.02 4.94 5.05
C LEU A 23 -3.31 4.00 6.04
N PRO A 24 -3.52 2.68 5.97
CA PRO A 24 -2.85 1.73 6.84
C PRO A 24 -1.33 1.72 6.67
N ASP A 25 -0.61 1.30 7.71
CA ASP A 25 0.84 1.26 7.71
C ASP A 25 1.44 0.37 6.59
N ARG A 26 2.65 0.74 6.16
CA ARG A 26 3.47 -0.02 5.21
C ARG A 26 4.76 -0.48 5.87
N THR A 27 5.11 -1.76 5.69
CA THR A 27 6.41 -2.32 6.11
C THR A 27 7.21 -2.79 4.91
N ASP A 28 8.46 -2.32 4.78
CA ASP A 28 9.37 -2.71 3.71
C ASP A 28 10.43 -3.68 4.22
N ASN A 29 10.44 -4.90 3.68
CA ASN A 29 11.38 -5.95 4.04
C ASN A 29 12.27 -6.31 2.85
N ASN A 30 13.59 -6.20 3.03
CA ASN A 30 14.59 -6.65 2.06
C ASN A 30 15.03 -8.07 2.42
N PHE A 31 14.78 -9.02 1.53
CA PHE A 31 15.13 -10.42 1.71
C PHE A 31 16.33 -10.78 0.83
N PHE A 32 17.46 -11.06 1.47
CA PHE A 32 18.71 -11.37 0.79
C PHE A 32 18.81 -12.86 0.48
N VAL A 33 18.98 -13.18 -0.79
CA VAL A 33 19.00 -14.54 -1.33
C VAL A 33 20.40 -14.89 -1.82
N GLU A 34 20.95 -16.00 -1.34
CA GLU A 34 22.24 -16.52 -1.82
C GLU A 34 22.10 -17.13 -3.22
N MET A 35 22.98 -16.77 -4.14
CA MET A 35 23.05 -17.39 -5.46
C MET A 35 23.69 -18.78 -5.39
N THR A 36 23.27 -19.67 -6.30
CA THR A 36 23.90 -20.99 -6.46
C THR A 36 25.28 -20.89 -7.13
N ALA A 37 26.11 -21.91 -6.98
CA ALA A 37 27.42 -21.96 -7.65
C ALA A 37 27.33 -21.81 -9.19
N PRO A 38 26.37 -22.45 -9.90
CA PRO A 38 26.18 -22.22 -11.33
C PRO A 38 25.79 -20.77 -11.68
N GLN A 39 24.97 -20.11 -10.85
CA GLN A 39 24.66 -18.69 -11.02
C GLN A 39 25.89 -17.82 -10.84
N TRP A 40 26.72 -18.09 -9.82
CA TRP A 40 27.97 -17.36 -9.62
C TRP A 40 28.93 -17.52 -10.79
N SER A 41 29.10 -18.75 -11.30
CA SER A 41 29.94 -19.01 -12.48
C SER A 41 29.50 -18.18 -13.68
N ALA A 42 28.21 -18.22 -14.03
CA ALA A 42 27.69 -17.43 -15.14
C ALA A 42 27.77 -15.91 -14.87
N TYR A 43 27.54 -15.48 -13.62
CA TYR A 43 27.58 -14.08 -13.23
C TYR A 43 28.99 -13.49 -13.34
N ASP A 44 30.00 -14.23 -12.88
CA ASP A 44 31.39 -13.75 -12.84
C ASP A 44 31.97 -13.55 -14.25
N GLU A 45 31.59 -14.35 -15.25
CA GLU A 45 31.96 -14.12 -16.65
C GLU A 45 31.56 -12.72 -17.15
N PHE A 46 30.33 -12.30 -16.85
CA PHE A 46 29.84 -10.96 -17.21
C PHE A 46 30.41 -9.88 -16.30
N LYS A 47 30.62 -10.16 -15.01
CA LYS A 47 31.22 -9.23 -14.05
C LYS A 47 32.63 -8.83 -14.48
N GLU A 48 33.45 -9.78 -14.91
CA GLU A 48 34.79 -9.50 -15.42
C GLU A 48 34.75 -8.65 -16.69
N MET A 49 33.85 -8.97 -17.63
CA MET A 49 33.64 -8.19 -18.85
C MET A 49 33.25 -6.75 -18.51
N VAL A 50 32.29 -6.57 -17.61
CA VAL A 50 31.81 -5.27 -17.15
C VAL A 50 32.93 -4.52 -16.44
N ALA A 51 33.68 -5.15 -15.54
CA ALA A 51 34.81 -4.53 -14.84
C ALA A 51 35.88 -4.02 -15.81
N ARG A 52 36.21 -4.79 -16.86
CA ARG A 52 37.14 -4.36 -17.93
C ARG A 52 36.61 -3.13 -18.66
N LEU A 53 35.37 -3.15 -19.13
CA LEU A 53 34.77 -2.02 -19.87
C LEU A 53 34.67 -0.76 -19.01
N VAL A 54 34.34 -0.93 -17.74
CA VAL A 54 34.30 0.15 -16.76
C VAL A 54 35.70 0.72 -16.49
N SER A 55 36.75 -0.10 -16.44
CA SER A 55 38.12 0.41 -16.33
C SER A 55 38.55 1.26 -17.53
N ILE A 56 38.04 0.93 -18.72
CA ILE A 56 38.27 1.71 -19.94
C ILE A 56 37.52 3.04 -19.87
N SER A 57 36.26 3.04 -19.42
CA SER A 57 35.42 4.25 -19.35
C SER A 57 36.01 5.33 -18.45
N MET A 58 36.80 4.95 -17.44
CA MET A 58 37.50 5.88 -16.56
C MET A 58 38.70 6.57 -17.22
N ARG A 59 39.30 5.94 -18.24
CA ARG A 59 40.48 6.46 -18.93
C ARG A 59 40.10 7.25 -20.18
N ARG A 60 39.03 6.83 -20.86
CA ARG A 60 38.48 7.49 -22.05
C ARG A 60 36.98 7.23 -22.19
N PRO A 61 36.25 8.09 -22.92
CA PRO A 61 34.88 7.78 -23.32
C PRO A 61 34.79 6.42 -24.02
N LEU A 62 33.73 5.67 -23.70
CA LEU A 62 33.44 4.39 -24.35
C LEU A 62 32.97 4.62 -25.78
N THR A 63 33.42 3.74 -26.69
CA THR A 63 32.84 3.67 -28.03
C THR A 63 31.39 3.17 -27.96
N PRO A 64 30.56 3.43 -28.99
CA PRO A 64 29.18 2.94 -29.03
C PRO A 64 29.08 1.41 -28.85
N GLN A 65 30.03 0.65 -29.41
CA GLN A 65 30.06 -0.81 -29.26
C GLN A 65 30.42 -1.25 -27.82
N GLU A 66 31.37 -0.58 -27.19
CA GLU A 66 31.75 -0.85 -25.79
C GLU A 66 30.62 -0.49 -24.82
N SER A 67 29.95 0.64 -25.03
CA SER A 67 28.77 1.04 -24.26
C SER A 67 27.64 0.01 -24.39
N LYS A 68 27.36 -0.46 -25.62
CA LYS A 68 26.38 -1.53 -25.86
C LYS A 68 26.76 -2.83 -25.14
N ARG A 69 28.03 -3.24 -25.17
CA ARG A 69 28.51 -4.44 -24.45
C ARG A 69 28.40 -4.29 -22.94
N LEU A 70 28.72 -3.12 -22.41
CA LEU A 70 28.61 -2.83 -20.99
C LEU A 70 27.15 -2.96 -20.52
N MET A 71 26.22 -2.32 -21.23
CA MET A 71 24.79 -2.43 -20.95
C MET A 71 24.28 -3.87 -21.04
N MET A 72 24.72 -4.63 -22.05
CA MET A 72 24.38 -6.05 -22.18
C MET A 72 24.88 -6.86 -20.97
N GLY A 73 26.12 -6.65 -20.53
CA GLY A 73 26.70 -7.33 -19.38
C GLY A 73 25.91 -7.05 -18.09
N LEU A 74 25.56 -5.79 -17.83
CA LEU A 74 24.75 -5.40 -16.69
C LEU A 74 23.35 -6.05 -16.71
N VAL A 75 22.71 -6.10 -17.88
CA VAL A 75 21.41 -6.77 -18.05
C VAL A 75 21.55 -8.28 -17.82
N LYS A 76 22.60 -8.92 -18.35
CA LYS A 76 22.86 -10.36 -18.16
C LYS A 76 23.10 -10.71 -16.69
N MET A 77 23.91 -9.92 -16.00
CA MET A 77 24.16 -10.06 -14.56
C MET A 77 22.84 -10.04 -13.76
N ARG A 78 21.93 -9.11 -14.08
CA ARG A 78 20.61 -9.03 -13.43
C ARG A 78 19.69 -10.21 -13.77
N ILE A 79 19.68 -10.64 -15.03
CA ILE A 79 18.91 -11.82 -15.45
C ILE A 79 19.36 -13.07 -14.67
N ILE A 80 20.67 -13.25 -14.49
CA ILE A 80 21.25 -14.38 -13.75
C ILE A 80 20.90 -14.32 -12.26
N CYS A 81 20.88 -13.12 -11.66
CA CYS A 81 20.43 -12.92 -10.27
C CYS A 81 18.99 -13.40 -10.04
N ASN A 82 18.13 -13.23 -11.04
CA ASN A 82 16.75 -13.69 -10.99
C ASN A 82 16.63 -15.20 -11.09
N ALA A 83 17.10 -15.77 -12.21
CA ALA A 83 17.06 -17.20 -12.44
C ALA A 83 18.04 -17.58 -13.55
N LEU A 84 18.85 -18.62 -13.31
CA LEU A 84 19.80 -19.10 -14.31
C LEU A 84 19.11 -19.56 -15.60
N ALA A 85 17.90 -20.13 -15.50
CA ALA A 85 17.09 -20.56 -16.65
C ALA A 85 16.69 -19.43 -17.61
N LEU A 86 16.76 -18.16 -17.18
CA LEU A 86 16.54 -17.01 -18.07
C LEU A 86 17.78 -16.69 -18.91
N HIS A 87 18.95 -17.17 -18.49
CA HIS A 87 20.22 -17.04 -19.18
C HIS A 87 20.52 -18.28 -20.03
N ASP A 88 20.40 -19.46 -19.42
CA ASP A 88 20.66 -20.77 -20.00
C ASP A 88 19.34 -21.49 -20.28
N LYS A 89 19.06 -21.68 -21.58
CA LYS A 89 17.82 -22.31 -22.06
C LYS A 89 17.85 -23.84 -22.00
N GLU A 90 18.99 -24.45 -21.70
CA GLU A 90 19.13 -25.90 -21.58
C GLU A 90 18.61 -26.41 -20.23
N ILE A 91 18.44 -25.52 -19.25
CA ILE A 91 17.88 -25.85 -17.95
C ILE A 91 16.42 -26.29 -18.11
N LEU A 92 16.13 -27.51 -17.66
CA LEU A 92 14.80 -28.10 -17.74
C LEU A 92 13.86 -27.52 -16.67
N PRO A 93 12.53 -27.46 -16.92
CA PRO A 93 11.56 -26.91 -15.97
C PRO A 93 11.60 -27.50 -14.56
N LYS A 94 11.90 -28.80 -14.45
CA LYS A 94 12.03 -29.51 -13.16
C LYS A 94 13.19 -29.01 -12.29
N ASP A 95 14.16 -28.32 -12.89
CA ASP A 95 15.38 -27.85 -12.23
C ASP A 95 15.38 -26.32 -12.05
N TYR A 96 14.31 -25.61 -12.43
CA TYR A 96 14.19 -24.16 -12.26
C TYR A 96 14.41 -23.71 -10.81
N GLU A 97 13.71 -24.31 -9.83
CA GLU A 97 13.89 -23.91 -8.42
C GLU A 97 15.20 -24.38 -7.81
N LYS A 98 15.86 -25.39 -8.39
CA LYS A 98 17.20 -25.81 -7.98
C LYS A 98 18.27 -24.83 -8.44
N THR A 99 18.03 -24.17 -9.57
CA THR A 99 18.97 -23.25 -10.24
C THR A 99 18.58 -21.77 -10.09
N ALA A 100 17.45 -21.49 -9.43
CA ALA A 100 16.95 -20.15 -9.13
C ALA A 100 16.47 -20.04 -7.67
N PRO A 101 17.37 -19.69 -6.74
CA PRO A 101 17.06 -19.49 -5.31
C PRO A 101 15.90 -18.54 -5.07
N LYS A 102 15.77 -17.44 -5.83
CA LYS A 102 14.63 -16.52 -5.68
C LYS A 102 13.28 -17.18 -5.94
N LEU A 103 13.18 -18.15 -6.86
CA LEU A 103 11.93 -18.90 -7.07
C LEU A 103 11.61 -19.80 -5.89
N ARG A 104 12.65 -20.38 -5.27
CA ARG A 104 12.50 -21.16 -4.04
C ARG A 104 12.00 -20.27 -2.91
N GLU A 105 12.62 -19.13 -2.67
CA GLU A 105 12.17 -18.20 -1.61
C GLU A 105 10.77 -17.65 -1.90
N PHE A 106 10.46 -17.31 -3.15
CA PHE A 106 9.12 -16.93 -3.59
C PHE A 106 8.08 -17.99 -3.23
N ARG A 107 8.36 -19.27 -3.45
CA ARG A 107 7.46 -20.37 -3.06
C ARG A 107 7.17 -20.38 -1.56
N HIS A 108 8.19 -20.21 -0.72
CA HIS A 108 8.02 -20.19 0.75
C HIS A 108 7.17 -18.99 1.17
N ILE A 109 7.49 -17.79 0.67
CA ILE A 109 6.73 -16.56 0.93
C ILE A 109 5.26 -16.72 0.54
N MET A 110 4.97 -17.24 -0.66
CA MET A 110 3.59 -17.44 -1.11
C MET A 110 2.86 -18.48 -0.25
N ASN A 111 3.53 -19.55 0.16
CA ASN A 111 2.91 -20.57 0.99
C ASN A 111 2.59 -20.03 2.39
N ASP A 112 3.51 -19.29 3.01
CA ASP A 112 3.37 -18.81 4.38
C ASP A 112 2.36 -17.64 4.47
N GLU A 113 2.45 -16.67 3.56
CA GLU A 113 1.65 -15.43 3.64
C GLU A 113 0.25 -15.57 3.01
N ILE A 114 0.07 -16.42 2.00
CA ILE A 114 -1.22 -16.53 1.29
C ILE A 114 -2.01 -17.74 1.78
N ALA A 115 -1.39 -18.93 1.84
CA ALA A 115 -2.10 -20.14 2.22
C ALA A 115 -2.42 -20.19 3.73
N GLY A 116 -1.64 -19.50 4.57
CA GLY A 116 -1.86 -19.41 6.02
C GLY A 116 -2.79 -18.28 6.46
N ASN A 117 -2.67 -17.09 5.87
CA ASN A 117 -3.31 -15.86 6.37
C ASN A 117 -4.44 -15.31 5.46
N GLY A 118 -4.66 -15.91 4.28
CA GLY A 118 -5.71 -15.49 3.36
C GLY A 118 -5.47 -14.13 2.69
N HIS A 119 -4.23 -13.63 2.68
CA HIS A 119 -3.87 -12.40 2.00
C HIS A 119 -3.91 -12.55 0.46
N LYS A 120 -4.06 -11.43 -0.26
CA LYS A 120 -3.82 -11.36 -1.70
C LYS A 120 -2.48 -10.68 -1.96
N ALA A 121 -1.76 -11.14 -2.98
CA ALA A 121 -0.43 -10.62 -3.30
C ALA A 121 -0.32 -10.09 -4.73
N VAL A 122 0.44 -9.01 -4.89
CA VAL A 122 0.91 -8.54 -6.20
C VAL A 122 2.40 -8.84 -6.33
N VAL A 123 2.78 -9.53 -7.41
CA VAL A 123 4.15 -9.93 -7.68
C VAL A 123 4.66 -9.19 -8.89
N PHE A 124 5.74 -8.44 -8.72
CA PHE A 124 6.36 -7.64 -9.77
C PHE A 124 7.71 -8.21 -10.21
N SER A 125 7.98 -8.08 -11.51
CA SER A 125 9.28 -8.32 -12.14
C SER A 125 9.46 -7.43 -13.37
N GLN A 126 10.69 -7.00 -13.64
CA GLN A 126 11.02 -6.33 -14.90
C GLN A 126 10.99 -7.27 -16.12
N TRP A 127 11.08 -8.57 -15.89
CA TRP A 127 11.18 -9.58 -16.93
C TRP A 127 9.94 -10.46 -16.95
N SER A 128 9.21 -10.45 -18.07
CA SER A 128 8.07 -11.35 -18.31
C SER A 128 8.47 -12.82 -18.21
N GLY A 129 9.69 -13.16 -18.64
CA GLY A 129 10.26 -14.50 -18.48
C GLY A 129 10.36 -14.93 -17.02
N MET A 130 10.75 -14.03 -16.10
CA MET A 130 10.80 -14.36 -14.67
C MET A 130 9.39 -14.62 -14.10
N LEU A 131 8.39 -13.85 -14.52
CA LEU A 131 6.99 -14.13 -14.16
C LEU A 131 6.53 -15.48 -14.72
N ALA A 132 6.97 -15.85 -15.94
CA ALA A 132 6.63 -17.15 -16.51
C ALA A 132 7.22 -18.31 -15.69
N LEU A 133 8.37 -18.11 -15.03
CA LEU A 133 8.96 -19.09 -14.14
C LEU A 133 8.24 -19.21 -12.78
N THR A 134 7.47 -18.20 -12.36
CA THR A 134 6.67 -18.30 -11.12
C THR A 134 5.36 -19.05 -11.31
N GLU A 135 4.83 -19.12 -12.53
CA GLU A 135 3.55 -19.79 -12.82
C GLU A 135 3.52 -21.27 -12.40
N PRO A 136 4.52 -22.12 -12.75
CA PRO A 136 4.54 -23.52 -12.30
C PRO A 136 4.73 -23.66 -10.79
N VAL A 137 5.36 -22.68 -10.14
CA VAL A 137 5.53 -22.65 -8.69
C VAL A 137 4.18 -22.46 -8.02
N LEU A 138 3.40 -21.46 -8.46
CA LEU A 138 2.04 -21.18 -7.97
C LEU A 138 1.09 -22.36 -8.20
N GLN A 139 1.14 -22.97 -9.38
CA GLN A 139 0.33 -24.15 -9.70
C GLN A 139 0.63 -25.33 -8.76
N ARG A 140 1.91 -25.55 -8.42
CA ARG A 140 2.31 -26.64 -7.52
C ARG A 140 1.78 -26.45 -6.10
N ILE A 141 1.75 -25.21 -5.62
CA ILE A 141 1.22 -24.88 -4.29
C ILE A 141 -0.30 -24.60 -4.31
N GLY A 142 -0.97 -24.80 -5.44
CA GLY A 142 -2.42 -24.69 -5.56
C GLY A 142 -2.96 -23.26 -5.49
N LEU A 143 -2.14 -22.24 -5.81
CA LEU A 143 -2.57 -20.84 -5.80
C LEU A 143 -2.98 -20.39 -7.20
N ASP A 144 -4.22 -19.91 -7.33
CA ASP A 144 -4.72 -19.32 -8.56
C ASP A 144 -4.25 -17.87 -8.73
N TYR A 145 -4.06 -17.47 -9.97
CA TYR A 145 -3.42 -16.22 -10.33
C TYR A 145 -3.95 -15.62 -11.63
N VAL A 146 -3.76 -14.30 -11.76
CA VAL A 146 -3.86 -13.57 -13.03
C VAL A 146 -2.51 -12.99 -13.40
N LYS A 147 -2.26 -12.83 -14.70
CA LYS A 147 -1.00 -12.30 -15.22
C LYS A 147 -1.25 -11.16 -16.20
N LEU A 148 -0.64 -10.02 -15.92
CA LEU A 148 -0.69 -8.82 -16.76
C LEU A 148 0.73 -8.44 -17.21
N THR A 149 1.03 -8.74 -18.47
CA THR A 149 2.26 -8.31 -19.15
C THR A 149 1.95 -7.29 -20.24
N GLY A 150 2.99 -6.66 -20.81
CA GLY A 150 2.84 -5.73 -21.92
C GLY A 150 2.12 -6.33 -23.14
N ASP A 151 2.20 -7.64 -23.32
CA ASP A 151 1.57 -8.38 -24.43
C ASP A 151 0.05 -8.55 -24.26
N VAL A 152 -0.50 -8.26 -23.07
CA VAL A 152 -1.93 -8.36 -22.81
C VAL A 152 -2.67 -7.16 -23.44
N PRO A 153 -3.61 -7.40 -24.39
CA PRO A 153 -4.37 -6.33 -25.02
C PRO A 153 -5.16 -5.51 -24.00
N THR A 154 -5.25 -4.19 -24.19
CA THR A 154 -5.93 -3.26 -23.27
C THR A 154 -7.36 -3.71 -22.91
N LYS A 155 -8.12 -4.22 -23.89
CA LYS A 155 -9.50 -4.73 -23.71
C LYS A 155 -9.61 -5.87 -22.68
N LYS A 156 -8.54 -6.67 -22.47
CA LYS A 156 -8.53 -7.79 -21.52
C LYS A 156 -8.05 -7.39 -20.12
N ARG A 157 -7.44 -6.21 -19.96
CA ARG A 157 -6.82 -5.80 -18.68
C ARG A 157 -7.86 -5.60 -17.58
N GLY A 158 -9.01 -5.01 -17.90
CA GLY A 158 -10.11 -4.80 -16.94
C GLY A 158 -10.59 -6.11 -16.32
N ALA A 159 -10.88 -7.12 -17.13
CA ALA A 159 -11.33 -8.44 -16.67
C ALA A 159 -10.33 -9.15 -15.74
N LEU A 160 -9.01 -8.96 -15.95
CA LEU A 160 -7.98 -9.52 -15.05
C LEU A 160 -8.00 -8.84 -13.68
N ILE A 161 -8.20 -7.52 -13.64
CA ILE A 161 -8.30 -6.76 -12.40
C ILE A 161 -9.59 -7.14 -11.68
N GLU A 162 -10.72 -7.17 -12.38
CA GLU A 162 -12.01 -7.58 -11.82
C GLU A 162 -11.94 -8.98 -11.22
N ARG A 163 -11.38 -9.96 -11.95
CA ARG A 163 -11.16 -11.31 -11.39
C ARG A 163 -10.29 -11.26 -10.14
N PHE A 164 -9.19 -10.52 -10.14
CA PHE A 164 -8.35 -10.41 -8.95
C PHE A 164 -9.05 -9.75 -7.75
N PHE A 165 -10.01 -8.86 -7.96
CA PHE A 165 -10.78 -8.26 -6.87
C PHE A 165 -11.89 -9.19 -6.38
N ASP A 166 -12.72 -9.68 -7.29
CA ASP A 166 -14.00 -10.33 -6.99
C ASP A 166 -13.88 -11.82 -6.71
N ASP A 167 -12.89 -12.49 -7.31
CA ASP A 167 -12.66 -13.92 -7.13
C ASP A 167 -11.85 -14.15 -5.85
N ALA A 168 -12.45 -14.86 -4.89
CA ALA A 168 -11.79 -15.19 -3.62
C ALA A 168 -10.68 -16.24 -3.79
N ASP A 169 -10.71 -17.05 -4.85
CA ASP A 169 -9.69 -18.07 -5.10
C ASP A 169 -8.49 -17.48 -5.85
N CYS A 170 -8.69 -16.40 -6.62
CA CYS A 170 -7.62 -15.67 -7.28
C CYS A 170 -6.83 -14.81 -6.28
N ARG A 171 -5.73 -15.39 -5.75
CA ARG A 171 -4.94 -14.78 -4.68
C ARG A 171 -3.71 -14.01 -5.16
N VAL A 172 -3.23 -14.26 -6.38
CA VAL A 172 -1.97 -13.69 -6.87
C VAL A 172 -2.16 -12.90 -8.17
N PHE A 173 -1.61 -11.69 -8.21
CA PHE A 173 -1.54 -10.85 -9.42
C PHE A 173 -0.09 -10.72 -9.89
N LEU A 174 0.27 -11.33 -11.02
CA LEU A 174 1.59 -11.23 -11.63
C LEU A 174 1.64 -10.04 -12.59
N SER A 175 2.60 -9.12 -12.43
CA SER A 175 2.68 -7.92 -13.26
C SER A 175 4.10 -7.51 -13.64
N THR A 176 4.24 -6.96 -14.84
CA THR A 176 5.47 -6.25 -15.27
C THR A 176 5.29 -4.74 -15.15
N ASP A 177 6.39 -3.99 -15.21
CA ASP A 177 6.35 -2.51 -15.27
C ASP A 177 5.54 -1.99 -16.48
N ALA A 178 5.39 -2.77 -17.55
CA ALA A 178 4.58 -2.44 -18.72
C ALA A 178 3.06 -2.47 -18.44
N GLY A 179 2.63 -3.08 -17.33
CA GLY A 179 1.28 -2.91 -16.79
C GLY A 179 1.09 -1.61 -16.00
N GLY A 180 2.15 -0.82 -15.82
CA GLY A 180 2.35 0.09 -14.69
C GLY A 180 1.71 1.48 -14.74
N VAL A 181 0.82 1.80 -15.69
CA VAL A 181 0.10 3.08 -15.69
C VAL A 181 -1.37 2.87 -15.33
N GLY A 182 -1.74 3.26 -14.10
CA GLY A 182 -3.14 3.43 -13.70
C GLY A 182 -3.86 2.21 -13.11
N LEU A 183 -3.17 1.08 -12.86
CA LEU A 183 -3.80 -0.06 -12.18
C LEU A 183 -4.09 0.25 -10.71
N ASN A 184 -5.27 -0.16 -10.25
CA ASN A 184 -5.72 -0.12 -8.85
C ASN A 184 -5.71 -1.55 -8.33
N LEU A 185 -4.80 -1.88 -7.41
CA LEU A 185 -4.57 -3.24 -6.89
C LEU A 185 -4.66 -3.28 -5.36
N GLN A 186 -5.43 -2.37 -4.75
CA GLN A 186 -5.61 -2.26 -3.30
C GLN A 186 -6.30 -3.48 -2.65
N ALA A 187 -6.76 -4.46 -3.43
CA ALA A 187 -7.18 -5.77 -2.90
C ALA A 187 -6.01 -6.58 -2.30
N ALA A 188 -4.77 -6.24 -2.63
CA ALA A 188 -3.59 -6.93 -2.11
C ALA A 188 -3.00 -6.22 -0.88
N SER A 189 -2.71 -7.00 0.15
CA SER A 189 -1.95 -6.57 1.33
C SER A 189 -0.47 -6.95 1.26
N LEU A 190 -0.08 -7.80 0.29
CA LEU A 190 1.31 -8.21 0.07
C LEU A 190 1.81 -7.74 -1.31
N VAL A 191 2.99 -7.12 -1.35
CA VAL A 191 3.70 -6.77 -2.58
C VAL A 191 5.05 -7.49 -2.60
N VAL A 192 5.28 -8.35 -3.59
CA VAL A 192 6.56 -9.06 -3.75
C VAL A 192 7.27 -8.56 -5.00
N ASN A 193 8.44 -7.95 -4.83
CA ASN A 193 9.34 -7.61 -5.92
C ASN A 193 10.36 -8.74 -6.09
N LEU A 194 10.25 -9.51 -7.18
CA LEU A 194 11.26 -10.52 -7.53
C LEU A 194 12.60 -9.88 -7.91
N ASP A 195 12.52 -8.65 -8.40
CA ASP A 195 13.64 -7.79 -8.73
C ASP A 195 13.31 -6.32 -8.59
N LEU A 196 14.34 -5.53 -8.36
CA LEU A 196 14.22 -4.11 -8.13
C LEU A 196 14.55 -3.30 -9.38
N PRO A 197 13.77 -2.25 -9.69
CA PRO A 197 14.10 -1.33 -10.76
C PRO A 197 15.26 -0.41 -10.36
N TRP A 198 16.08 -0.03 -11.34
CA TRP A 198 17.15 0.97 -11.15
C TRP A 198 16.66 2.34 -10.73
N ASN A 199 15.40 2.66 -11.05
CA ASN A 199 14.77 3.93 -10.71
C ASN A 199 13.88 3.74 -9.46
N PRO A 200 14.20 4.38 -8.32
CA PRO A 200 13.40 4.27 -7.11
C PRO A 200 11.95 4.74 -7.31
N ALA A 201 11.72 5.70 -8.22
CA ALA A 201 10.36 6.15 -8.53
C ALA A 201 9.49 5.02 -9.13
N VAL A 202 10.08 4.10 -9.90
CA VAL A 202 9.36 2.94 -10.46
C VAL A 202 9.02 1.96 -9.34
N LEU A 203 9.92 1.73 -8.38
CA LEU A 203 9.64 0.88 -7.21
C LEU A 203 8.50 1.45 -6.38
N GLU A 204 8.56 2.74 -6.05
CA GLU A 204 7.48 3.40 -5.30
C GLU A 204 6.17 3.39 -6.08
N GLN A 205 6.20 3.51 -7.42
CA GLN A 205 5.01 3.36 -8.26
C GLN A 205 4.42 1.95 -8.21
N ARG A 206 5.23 0.88 -8.14
CA ARG A 206 4.74 -0.50 -7.95
C ARG A 206 4.01 -0.63 -6.63
N ILE A 207 4.65 -0.18 -5.55
CA ILE A 207 4.08 -0.28 -4.19
C ILE A 207 2.80 0.55 -4.08
N ALA A 208 2.78 1.74 -4.67
CA ALA A 208 1.61 2.62 -4.70
C ALA A 208 0.40 2.06 -5.47
N ARG A 209 0.52 0.92 -6.17
CA ARG A 209 -0.64 0.22 -6.78
C ARG A 209 -1.49 -0.51 -5.75
N ALA A 210 -0.85 -1.06 -4.72
CA ALA A 210 -1.52 -1.76 -3.61
C ALA A 210 -1.67 -0.84 -2.40
N HIS A 211 -0.62 -0.12 -2.03
CA HIS A 211 -0.65 0.87 -0.96
C HIS A 211 -1.20 2.19 -1.50
N ARG A 212 -2.52 2.35 -1.53
CA ARG A 212 -3.22 3.55 -2.02
C ARG A 212 -4.50 3.80 -1.19
N HIS A 213 -5.10 4.98 -1.32
CA HIS A 213 -6.43 5.27 -0.77
C HIS A 213 -7.42 4.13 -1.09
N GLY A 214 -8.18 3.70 -0.08
CA GLY A 214 -9.10 2.55 -0.18
C GLY A 214 -8.46 1.19 0.11
N GLN A 215 -7.21 1.16 0.58
CA GLN A 215 -6.57 -0.04 1.13
C GLN A 215 -7.07 -0.28 2.56
N PRO A 216 -7.75 -1.40 2.87
CA PRO A 216 -8.27 -1.68 4.21
C PRO A 216 -7.23 -2.24 5.18
N SER A 217 -6.08 -2.71 4.72
CA SER A 217 -5.11 -3.43 5.55
C SER A 217 -3.69 -2.90 5.40
N SER A 218 -2.86 -3.10 6.42
CA SER A 218 -1.43 -2.80 6.34
C SER A 218 -0.78 -3.53 5.17
N VAL A 219 0.10 -2.83 4.45
CA VAL A 219 0.77 -3.38 3.26
C VAL A 219 2.18 -3.82 3.60
N GLN A 220 2.46 -5.10 3.40
CA GLN A 220 3.81 -5.65 3.50
C GLN A 220 4.46 -5.65 2.11
N VAL A 221 5.67 -5.11 2.02
CA VAL A 221 6.49 -5.14 0.80
C VAL A 221 7.68 -6.05 1.06
N ILE A 222 7.87 -7.04 0.19
CA ILE A 222 9.02 -7.95 0.21
C ILE A 222 9.83 -7.75 -1.06
N ASN A 223 11.10 -7.40 -0.90
CA ASN A 223 12.04 -7.22 -2.00
C ASN A 223 13.04 -8.39 -1.99
N LEU A 224 13.07 -9.19 -3.05
CA LEU A 224 14.07 -10.25 -3.20
C LEU A 224 15.34 -9.69 -3.86
N ILE A 225 16.47 -9.83 -3.18
CA ILE A 225 17.76 -9.28 -3.61
C ILE A 225 18.81 -10.38 -3.59
N ALA A 226 19.54 -10.59 -4.68
CA ALA A 226 20.67 -11.52 -4.70
C ALA A 226 21.88 -10.93 -3.95
N ARG A 227 22.33 -11.61 -2.88
CA ARG A 227 23.45 -11.16 -2.03
C ARG A 227 24.79 -11.20 -2.78
N GLY A 228 25.64 -10.21 -2.53
CA GLY A 228 26.97 -10.04 -3.11
C GLY A 228 26.95 -9.54 -4.55
N THR A 229 25.78 -9.24 -5.10
CA THR A 229 25.60 -8.95 -6.53
C THR A 229 25.43 -7.47 -6.83
N ILE A 230 25.09 -7.18 -8.09
CA ILE A 230 24.74 -5.85 -8.57
C ILE A 230 23.42 -5.36 -7.97
N GLU A 231 22.52 -6.27 -7.57
CA GLU A 231 21.24 -5.91 -6.96
C GLU A 231 21.40 -5.35 -5.54
N GLU A 232 22.24 -5.99 -4.71
CA GLU A 232 22.55 -5.49 -3.37
C GLU A 232 23.24 -4.12 -3.42
N ARG A 233 24.24 -3.98 -4.30
CA ARG A 233 24.92 -2.70 -4.53
C ARG A 233 23.94 -1.60 -4.97
N MET A 234 22.95 -1.95 -5.78
CA MET A 234 21.93 -1.02 -6.22
C MET A 234 21.08 -0.50 -5.04
N LEU A 235 20.82 -1.29 -3.99
CA LEU A 235 20.13 -0.80 -2.78
C LEU A 235 20.88 0.34 -2.12
N ASP A 236 22.20 0.21 -1.96
CA ASP A 236 23.03 1.27 -1.37
C ASP A 236 22.92 2.57 -2.18
N THR A 237 22.84 2.45 -3.51
CA THR A 237 22.64 3.58 -4.42
C THR A 237 21.24 4.17 -4.31
N LEU A 238 20.22 3.32 -4.20
CA LEU A 238 18.83 3.75 -4.03
C LEU A 238 18.65 4.47 -2.69
N ALA A 239 19.27 3.99 -1.62
CA ALA A 239 19.30 4.62 -0.30
C ALA A 239 20.02 5.99 -0.36
N ALA A 240 21.20 6.06 -0.98
CA ALA A 240 21.94 7.31 -1.17
C ALA A 240 21.20 8.32 -2.07
N LYS A 241 20.46 7.86 -3.09
CA LYS A 241 19.60 8.75 -3.90
C LYS A 241 18.38 9.21 -3.12
N ARG A 242 17.75 8.34 -2.34
CA ARG A 242 16.58 8.70 -1.51
C ARG A 242 16.97 9.74 -0.46
N SER A 243 18.15 9.68 0.13
CA SER A 243 18.64 10.70 1.06
C SER A 243 18.93 12.04 0.37
N VAL A 244 19.46 12.04 -0.85
CA VAL A 244 19.61 13.26 -1.66
C VAL A 244 18.24 13.86 -2.02
N PHE A 245 17.31 13.05 -2.51
CA PHE A 245 15.95 13.51 -2.81
C PHE A 245 15.23 14.01 -1.55
N ALA A 246 15.44 13.36 -0.41
CA ALA A 246 14.95 13.83 0.88
C ALA A 246 15.63 15.13 1.30
N GLY A 247 16.94 15.32 1.12
CA GLY A 247 17.62 16.59 1.43
C GLY A 247 17.23 17.75 0.50
N VAL A 248 16.88 17.45 -0.76
CA VAL A 248 16.41 18.46 -1.74
C VAL A 248 14.93 18.83 -1.53
N PHE A 249 14.17 18.13 -0.69
CA PHE A 249 12.75 18.43 -0.45
C PHE A 249 12.27 18.38 1.02
N GLY A 250 13.09 17.91 1.94
CA GLY A 250 12.90 17.93 3.39
C GLY A 250 13.58 19.16 3.98
N GLY A 251 13.03 19.68 5.07
CA GLY A 251 13.41 20.96 5.66
C GLY A 251 14.86 21.07 6.15
N ASP A 252 15.31 22.32 6.16
CA ASP A 252 16.46 22.95 6.82
C ASP A 252 17.63 22.04 7.24
N GLU A 253 18.45 21.70 6.24
CA GLU A 253 19.92 21.67 6.24
C GLU A 253 20.37 20.65 5.19
N ALA A 254 20.73 21.13 3.99
CA ALA A 254 21.19 20.28 2.90
C ALA A 254 22.53 20.79 2.33
N PRO A 255 23.55 19.92 2.19
CA PRO A 255 24.74 20.23 1.43
C PRO A 255 24.45 20.31 -0.07
N THR A 256 25.25 21.12 -0.74
CA THR A 256 25.04 21.67 -2.07
C THR A 256 25.40 20.70 -3.23
N ALA A 257 24.57 20.80 -4.28
CA ALA A 257 24.79 20.45 -5.69
C ALA A 257 24.69 18.98 -6.14
N ILE A 258 23.59 18.65 -6.85
CA ILE A 258 23.58 17.60 -7.87
C ILE A 258 22.95 18.13 -9.17
N LYS A 259 23.69 18.00 -10.28
CA LYS A 259 23.28 18.40 -11.64
C LYS A 259 22.48 17.25 -12.29
N PHE A 260 21.30 17.58 -12.82
CA PHE A 260 20.28 16.64 -13.34
C PHE A 260 20.47 16.23 -14.82
N ALA A 261 21.64 16.47 -15.43
CA ALA A 261 21.84 16.24 -16.87
C ALA A 261 22.42 14.87 -17.26
N ASP A 262 22.88 14.04 -16.31
CA ASP A 262 23.68 12.84 -16.61
C ASP A 262 23.07 11.52 -16.08
N THR A 263 21.79 11.26 -16.31
CA THR A 263 21.12 10.05 -15.79
C THR A 263 21.74 8.75 -16.33
N GLY A 264 22.34 8.79 -17.53
CA GLY A 264 23.04 7.64 -18.13
C GLY A 264 24.55 7.60 -17.85
N GLN A 265 25.24 8.75 -17.89
CA GLN A 265 26.69 8.82 -17.67
C GLN A 265 27.06 8.79 -16.18
N GLY A 266 26.26 9.40 -15.31
CA GLY A 266 26.43 9.32 -13.86
C GLY A 266 26.27 7.90 -13.32
N LEU A 267 25.38 7.10 -13.92
CA LEU A 267 25.23 5.68 -13.59
C LEU A 267 26.49 4.88 -13.96
N LEU A 268 27.10 5.15 -15.12
CA LEU A 268 28.33 4.48 -15.57
C LEU A 268 29.56 4.88 -14.76
N GLN A 269 29.64 6.14 -14.34
CA GLN A 269 30.70 6.63 -13.45
C GLN A 269 30.56 6.06 -12.04
N GLN A 270 29.33 5.97 -11.51
CA GLN A 270 29.02 5.35 -10.22
C GLN A 270 29.22 3.82 -10.23
N LEU A 271 28.79 3.12 -11.29
CA LEU A 271 29.14 1.70 -11.50
C LEU A 271 30.66 1.51 -11.52
N GLY A 272 31.39 2.49 -12.06
CA GLY A 272 32.84 2.58 -12.01
C GLY A 272 33.44 2.68 -10.63
N GLU A 273 32.80 3.36 -9.69
CA GLU A 273 33.25 3.45 -8.31
C GLU A 273 32.81 2.24 -7.49
N MET A 274 31.64 1.68 -7.78
CA MET A 274 31.10 0.50 -7.10
C MET A 274 31.93 -0.75 -7.41
N LEU A 275 32.40 -0.92 -8.65
CA LEU A 275 33.22 -2.08 -9.04
C LEU A 275 34.69 -2.00 -8.57
N LYS A 276 35.16 -0.84 -8.06
CA LYS A 276 36.55 -0.63 -7.59
C LYS A 276 36.88 -1.22 -6.23
N LYS A 277 35.90 -1.33 -5.31
CA LYS A 277 36.19 -1.78 -3.94
C LYS A 277 35.90 -3.27 -3.81
N PRO A 278 36.92 -4.14 -3.59
CA PRO A 278 36.72 -5.27 -2.71
C PRO A 278 36.48 -4.66 -1.34
N VAL A 279 35.21 -4.43 -0.99
CA VAL A 279 34.94 -3.98 0.36
C VAL A 279 35.05 -5.22 1.24
N ALA A 280 36.26 -5.44 1.77
CA ALA A 280 36.36 -5.89 3.14
C ALA A 280 35.74 -4.76 3.98
N VAL A 281 34.41 -4.72 4.06
CA VAL A 281 33.77 -3.98 5.15
C VAL A 281 34.00 -4.88 6.35
N LYS A 282 35.05 -4.62 7.11
CA LYS A 282 34.82 -4.52 8.55
C LYS A 282 33.75 -3.46 8.65
N LEU A 283 32.51 -3.90 8.77
CA LEU A 283 31.52 -3.06 9.39
C LEU A 283 32.19 -2.69 10.70
N GLU A 284 32.60 -1.43 10.84
CA GLU A 284 32.40 -0.78 12.12
C GLU A 284 30.87 -0.73 12.29
N LEU A 285 30.29 -1.91 12.54
CA LEU A 285 29.54 -2.10 13.76
C LEU A 285 30.42 -1.38 14.77
N THR A 286 30.02 -0.17 15.19
CA THR A 286 30.15 0.06 16.61
C THR A 286 29.67 -1.25 17.22
N PRO A 287 30.52 -1.98 17.96
CA PRO A 287 29.97 -2.96 18.83
C PRO A 287 29.09 -2.09 19.74
N THR A 288 27.81 -2.00 19.42
CA THR A 288 26.85 -2.44 20.40
C THR A 288 27.39 -3.82 20.73
N GLU A 289 28.24 -3.85 21.75
CA GLU A 289 28.24 -4.96 22.67
C GLU A 289 26.76 -5.21 22.86
N VAL A 290 26.26 -6.20 22.13
CA VAL A 290 25.29 -7.09 22.69
C VAL A 290 26.08 -7.73 23.84
N GLU A 291 26.28 -6.95 24.92
CA GLU A 291 25.96 -7.50 26.21
C GLU A 291 24.62 -8.18 25.93
N GLU A 292 24.56 -9.48 26.12
CA GLU A 292 23.34 -10.11 26.60
C GLU A 292 22.93 -9.44 27.92
N ARG A 293 22.67 -8.14 27.90
CA ARG A 293 21.75 -7.52 28.82
C ARG A 293 20.43 -8.02 28.32
N ALA A 294 19.92 -9.02 29.03
CA ALA A 294 18.51 -9.38 29.00
C ALA A 294 17.70 -8.09 28.75
N PRO A 295 16.82 -8.08 27.74
CA PRO A 295 16.08 -6.88 27.36
C PRO A 295 15.54 -6.24 28.64
N LYS A 296 15.80 -4.94 28.84
CA LYS A 296 15.25 -4.24 30.01
C LYS A 296 13.75 -4.57 30.07
N PRO A 297 13.24 -5.08 31.20
CA PRO A 297 11.89 -5.59 31.28
C PRO A 297 10.91 -4.49 30.86
N THR A 298 10.16 -4.73 29.79
CA THR A 298 9.15 -3.81 29.27
C THR A 298 7.76 -4.20 29.76
N ILE A 299 6.87 -3.22 29.94
CA ILE A 299 5.46 -3.49 30.33
C ILE A 299 4.77 -4.38 29.29
N LYS A 300 5.13 -4.25 28.00
CA LYS A 300 4.66 -5.12 26.92
C LYS A 300 5.07 -6.58 27.10
N GLY A 301 6.36 -6.86 27.34
CA GLY A 301 6.78 -8.24 27.58
C GLY A 301 6.23 -8.82 28.89
N PHE A 302 5.95 -7.98 29.90
CA PHE A 302 5.23 -8.41 31.10
C PHE A 302 3.78 -8.80 30.79
N ALA A 303 3.08 -8.02 29.95
CA ALA A 303 1.72 -8.33 29.52
C ALA A 303 1.65 -9.66 28.73
N ASP A 304 2.59 -9.87 27.82
CA ASP A 304 2.67 -11.12 27.04
C ASP A 304 2.91 -12.35 27.93
N LEU A 305 3.80 -12.22 28.93
CA LEU A 305 4.08 -13.27 29.92
C LEU A 305 2.86 -13.55 30.81
N LEU A 306 2.18 -12.49 31.26
CA LEU A 306 0.98 -12.59 32.09
C LEU A 306 -0.17 -13.29 31.34
N LEU A 307 -0.36 -13.00 30.06
CA LEU A 307 -1.38 -13.64 29.22
C LEU A 307 -1.08 -15.11 28.94
N ALA A 308 0.20 -15.48 28.85
CA ALA A 308 0.62 -16.87 28.68
C ALA A 308 0.38 -17.71 29.95
N GLN A 309 0.56 -17.12 31.14
CA GLN A 309 0.44 -17.82 32.43
C GLN A 309 -0.97 -17.76 33.04
N VAL A 310 -1.78 -16.75 32.67
CA VAL A 310 -3.16 -16.55 33.15
C VAL A 310 -4.12 -16.40 31.95
N PRO A 311 -4.34 -17.47 31.16
CA PRO A 311 -5.20 -17.41 29.98
C PRO A 311 -6.65 -17.11 30.36
N GLY A 312 -7.23 -16.07 29.76
CA GLY A 312 -8.65 -15.72 29.91
C GLY A 312 -9.04 -14.96 31.19
N GLY A 313 -8.10 -14.72 32.12
CA GLY A 313 -8.39 -13.98 33.37
C GLY A 313 -8.03 -12.49 33.32
N VAL A 314 -7.19 -12.07 32.38
CA VAL A 314 -6.69 -10.68 32.27
C VAL A 314 -7.50 -9.90 31.24
N LEU A 315 -8.03 -8.75 31.67
CA LEU A 315 -8.90 -7.90 30.86
C LEU A 315 -8.20 -6.64 30.34
N LEU A 316 -7.26 -6.07 31.10
CA LEU A 316 -6.53 -4.86 30.73
C LEU A 316 -5.15 -4.83 31.38
N VAL A 317 -4.12 -4.43 30.64
CA VAL A 317 -2.79 -4.09 31.16
C VAL A 317 -2.39 -2.72 30.63
N ARG A 318 -2.11 -1.77 31.54
CA ARG A 318 -1.71 -0.41 31.19
C ARG A 318 -0.77 0.20 32.23
N LYS A 319 -0.13 1.32 31.89
CA LYS A 319 0.56 2.14 32.89
C LYS A 319 -0.47 2.78 33.83
N ALA A 320 -0.17 2.81 35.13
CA ALA A 320 -1.02 3.45 36.12
C ALA A 320 -1.22 4.93 35.76
N PRO A 321 -2.45 5.46 35.82
CA PRO A 321 -2.74 6.84 35.45
C PRO A 321 -2.09 7.86 36.40
N VAL A 322 -1.73 7.46 37.61
CA VAL A 322 -1.05 8.28 38.62
C VAL A 322 0.14 7.47 39.16
N GLY A 323 1.35 8.03 39.10
CA GLY A 323 2.58 7.39 39.60
C GLY A 323 3.30 6.48 38.60
N GLU A 324 4.38 5.84 39.04
CA GLU A 324 5.20 4.89 38.26
C GLU A 324 4.79 3.43 38.54
N GLY A 325 3.55 3.07 38.23
CA GLY A 325 2.98 1.74 38.47
C GLY A 325 2.40 1.07 37.21
N ILE A 326 2.06 -0.21 37.32
CA ILE A 326 1.31 -1.00 36.33
C ILE A 326 -0.08 -1.28 36.89
N LEU A 327 -1.11 -1.00 36.08
CA LEU A 327 -2.50 -1.33 36.39
C LEU A 327 -2.91 -2.56 35.57
N VAL A 328 -3.34 -3.61 36.27
CA VAL A 328 -3.87 -4.85 35.71
C VAL A 328 -5.33 -4.99 36.14
N VAL A 329 -6.22 -5.20 35.17
CA VAL A 329 -7.64 -5.48 35.42
C VAL A 329 -7.90 -6.94 35.11
N VAL A 330 -8.56 -7.66 36.02
CA VAL A 330 -8.91 -9.08 35.87
C VAL A 330 -10.43 -9.27 35.91
N ASP A 331 -10.87 -10.41 35.36
CA ASP A 331 -12.29 -10.76 35.23
C ASP A 331 -12.94 -11.15 36.58
N SER A 332 -12.21 -11.84 37.46
CA SER A 332 -12.68 -12.18 38.81
C SER A 332 -11.55 -12.49 39.80
N ALA A 333 -11.81 -12.31 41.09
CA ALA A 333 -11.00 -12.75 42.24
C ALA A 333 -9.54 -12.20 42.26
N PRO A 334 -9.33 -10.88 42.34
CA PRO A 334 -8.01 -10.25 42.30
C PRO A 334 -7.18 -10.62 43.53
N ALA A 335 -7.82 -10.95 44.67
CA ALA A 335 -7.13 -11.40 45.87
C ALA A 335 -6.45 -12.77 45.68
N GLU A 336 -7.02 -13.65 44.85
CA GLU A 336 -6.48 -14.98 44.58
C GLU A 336 -5.36 -14.93 43.52
N LEU A 337 -5.47 -14.03 42.54
CA LEU A 337 -4.46 -13.84 41.50
C LEU A 337 -3.29 -12.96 41.93
N ARG A 338 -3.46 -12.09 42.94
CA ARG A 338 -2.42 -11.16 43.40
C ARG A 338 -1.07 -11.83 43.70
N PRO A 339 -0.98 -12.93 44.47
CA PRO A 339 0.30 -13.56 44.77
C PRO A 339 1.03 -14.07 43.52
N GLN A 340 0.27 -14.56 42.54
CA GLN A 340 0.81 -15.06 41.28
C GLN A 340 1.32 -13.90 40.41
N VAL A 341 0.54 -12.82 40.27
CA VAL A 341 0.94 -11.66 39.46
C VAL A 341 2.12 -10.91 40.09
N GLU A 342 2.17 -10.78 41.42
CA GLU A 342 3.31 -10.20 42.15
C GLU A 342 4.57 -11.05 41.99
N SER A 343 4.46 -12.37 42.04
CA SER A 343 5.59 -13.28 41.78
C SER A 343 6.13 -13.12 40.36
N LEU A 344 5.25 -13.09 39.35
CA LEU A 344 5.66 -12.89 37.95
C LEU A 344 6.25 -11.50 37.71
N LEU A 345 5.73 -10.47 38.38
CA LEU A 345 6.24 -9.11 38.28
C LEU A 345 7.63 -8.98 38.95
N ALA A 346 7.87 -9.64 40.08
CA ALA A 346 9.17 -9.68 40.73
C ALA A 346 10.20 -10.52 39.96
N GLU A 347 9.77 -11.62 39.33
CA GLU A 347 10.62 -12.45 38.48
C GLU A 347 11.02 -11.73 37.20
N TYR A 348 10.09 -10.98 36.60
CA TYR A 348 10.32 -10.26 35.35
C TYR A 348 11.06 -8.93 35.56
N PHE A 349 10.76 -8.18 36.63
CA PHE A 349 11.44 -6.93 36.99
C PHE A 349 12.44 -7.12 38.13
N THR A 350 13.61 -7.71 37.82
CA THR A 350 14.63 -8.12 38.80
C THR A 350 15.38 -6.98 39.52
N LEU A 351 15.41 -5.77 38.95
CA LEU A 351 16.21 -4.64 39.47
C LEU A 351 15.37 -3.52 40.10
N SER A 352 14.13 -3.31 39.66
CA SER A 352 13.20 -2.30 40.18
C SER A 352 11.79 -2.63 39.71
N ALA A 353 10.99 -3.22 40.59
CA ALA A 353 9.62 -3.63 40.29
C ALA A 353 8.66 -2.42 40.39
N PRO A 354 7.90 -2.08 39.34
CA PRO A 354 6.89 -1.02 39.41
C PRO A 354 5.75 -1.41 40.35
N ALA A 355 5.08 -0.43 40.95
CA ALA A 355 3.94 -0.70 41.83
C ALA A 355 2.80 -1.39 41.06
N LEU A 356 2.33 -2.55 41.55
CA LEU A 356 1.22 -3.29 40.95
C LEU A 356 -0.11 -2.83 41.54
N HIS A 357 -1.01 -2.37 40.67
CA HIS A 357 -2.41 -2.14 41.00
C HIS A 357 -3.24 -3.22 40.32
N LEU A 358 -3.78 -4.17 41.10
CA LEU A 358 -4.64 -5.24 40.61
C LEU A 358 -6.07 -5.00 41.09
N MET A 359 -7.03 -4.95 40.16
CA MET A 359 -8.46 -4.73 40.46
C MET A 359 -9.37 -5.47 39.49
N GLU A 360 -10.63 -5.64 39.88
CA GLU A 360 -11.68 -6.19 39.00
C GLU A 360 -12.26 -5.14 38.07
N GLN A 361 -12.96 -5.61 37.04
CA GLN A 361 -13.64 -4.79 36.05
C GLN A 361 -14.55 -3.70 36.68
N GLU A 362 -15.27 -4.03 37.75
CA GLU A 362 -16.21 -3.11 38.42
C GLU A 362 -15.47 -2.00 39.18
N GLY A 363 -14.35 -2.35 39.82
CA GLY A 363 -13.46 -1.38 40.46
C GLY A 363 -12.81 -0.43 39.46
N TYR A 364 -12.39 -0.94 38.30
CA TYR A 364 -11.86 -0.11 37.22
C TYR A 364 -12.91 0.85 36.66
N ARG A 365 -14.15 0.38 36.45
CA ARG A 365 -15.26 1.24 35.99
C ARG A 365 -15.53 2.38 36.96
N ALA A 366 -15.62 2.08 38.26
CA ALA A 366 -15.81 3.10 39.29
C ALA A 366 -14.67 4.13 39.28
N LEU A 367 -13.42 3.67 39.21
CA LEU A 367 -12.23 4.53 39.20
C LEU A 367 -12.19 5.44 37.95
N THR A 368 -12.56 4.91 36.78
CA THR A 368 -12.65 5.72 35.55
C THR A 368 -13.77 6.75 35.56
N ALA A 369 -14.84 6.53 36.34
CA ALA A 369 -15.93 7.50 36.47
C ALA A 369 -15.54 8.76 37.26
N PHE A 370 -14.50 8.67 38.11
CA PHE A 370 -14.01 9.79 38.92
C PHE A 370 -12.77 10.49 38.33
N LEU A 371 -12.14 9.91 37.30
CA LEU A 371 -10.97 10.51 36.65
C LEU A 371 -11.41 11.46 35.52
N PRO A 372 -10.80 12.66 35.40
CA PRO A 372 -11.02 13.51 34.24
C PRO A 372 -10.58 12.77 32.97
N PRO A 373 -11.23 13.02 31.81
CA PRO A 373 -10.81 12.43 30.54
C PRO A 373 -9.39 12.92 30.23
N ALA A 374 -8.40 12.07 30.49
CA ALA A 374 -7.02 12.33 30.10
C ALA A 374 -6.94 12.34 28.56
N PRO A 375 -6.05 13.16 27.96
CA PRO A 375 -5.82 13.09 26.52
C PRO A 375 -5.50 11.64 26.15
N ALA A 376 -6.17 11.14 25.12
CA ALA A 376 -6.09 9.77 24.66
C ALA A 376 -4.68 9.45 24.13
N ALA A 377 -3.72 9.24 25.02
CA ALA A 377 -2.44 8.65 24.68
C ALA A 377 -2.67 7.13 24.60
N ALA A 378 -2.97 6.65 23.38
CA ALA A 378 -2.99 5.22 23.05
C ALA A 378 -1.67 4.52 23.45
N GLU A 379 -0.59 5.27 23.68
CA GLU A 379 0.73 4.81 24.11
C GLU A 379 0.77 4.23 25.54
N ALA A 380 -0.25 4.44 26.38
CA ALA A 380 -0.25 3.96 27.76
C ALA A 380 -0.92 2.59 27.96
N GLU A 381 -1.68 2.11 26.96
CA GLU A 381 -2.44 0.86 27.02
C GLU A 381 -1.71 -0.23 26.24
N VAL A 382 -1.35 -1.30 26.94
CA VAL A 382 -0.46 -2.35 26.42
C VAL A 382 -1.26 -3.58 25.97
N TYR A 383 -2.36 -3.88 26.67
CA TYR A 383 -3.27 -4.96 26.33
C TYR A 383 -4.69 -4.64 26.78
N ARG A 384 -5.69 -4.99 25.95
CA ARG A 384 -7.13 -4.94 26.25
C ARG A 384 -7.83 -6.14 25.66
N ALA A 385 -8.59 -6.86 26.49
CA ALA A 385 -9.46 -7.95 26.04
C ALA A 385 -10.72 -7.42 25.36
N ALA A 386 -11.24 -8.14 24.36
CA ALA A 386 -12.45 -7.77 23.62
C ALA A 386 -13.72 -7.66 24.50
N ALA A 387 -13.71 -8.29 25.67
CA ALA A 387 -14.79 -8.22 26.66
C ALA A 387 -14.82 -6.89 27.47
N MET A 388 -13.75 -6.08 27.40
CA MET A 388 -13.69 -4.79 28.09
C MET A 388 -14.49 -3.71 27.34
N PRO A 389 -15.48 -3.06 28.00
CA PRO A 389 -16.13 -1.90 27.42
C PRO A 389 -15.12 -0.77 27.18
N SER A 390 -15.20 -0.13 26.03
CA SER A 390 -14.38 1.05 25.72
C SER A 390 -14.65 2.16 26.75
N PRO A 391 -13.62 2.88 27.26
CA PRO A 391 -13.86 4.15 27.95
C PRO A 391 -14.68 5.03 26.99
N ALA A 392 -15.79 5.57 27.49
CA ALA A 392 -16.81 6.22 26.68
C ALA A 392 -16.20 7.18 25.64
N GLY A 393 -16.33 6.82 24.36
CA GLY A 393 -15.99 7.63 23.21
C GLY A 393 -16.37 6.91 21.92
N PRO A 394 -16.61 7.63 20.81
CA PRO A 394 -17.48 8.80 20.72
C PRO A 394 -18.95 8.37 20.59
N SER A 395 -19.88 9.26 20.95
CA SER A 395 -21.31 8.99 20.85
C SER A 395 -21.70 8.55 19.44
N GLY A 396 -22.69 7.65 19.27
CA GLY A 396 -23.22 7.31 17.93
C GLY A 396 -23.63 8.53 17.09
N ARG A 397 -23.78 9.70 17.73
CA ARG A 397 -23.95 11.00 17.06
C ARG A 397 -22.72 11.46 16.28
N GLU A 398 -21.50 11.28 16.76
CA GLU A 398 -20.28 11.71 16.03
C GLU A 398 -20.05 10.85 14.78
N PHE A 399 -20.39 9.55 14.83
CA PHE A 399 -20.34 8.68 13.65
C PHE A 399 -21.38 9.11 12.60
N ILE A 400 -22.61 9.41 13.03
CA ILE A 400 -23.67 9.93 12.15
C ILE A 400 -23.29 11.31 11.59
N GLU A 401 -22.70 12.18 12.40
CA GLU A 401 -22.27 13.52 12.01
C GLU A 401 -21.09 13.48 11.00
N ALA A 402 -20.12 12.59 11.21
CA ALA A 402 -19.04 12.37 10.25
C ALA A 402 -19.55 11.84 8.91
N ARG A 403 -20.52 10.92 8.94
CA ARG A 403 -21.16 10.36 7.74
C ARG A 403 -21.98 11.40 6.98
N ARG A 404 -22.73 12.22 7.71
CA ARG A 404 -23.49 13.36 7.19
C ARG A 404 -22.56 14.39 6.54
N LYS A 405 -21.46 14.73 7.21
CA LYS A 405 -20.46 15.68 6.69
C LYS A 405 -19.87 15.18 5.38
N ARG A 406 -19.42 13.92 5.32
CA ARG A 406 -18.90 13.30 4.08
C ARG A 406 -19.91 13.33 2.94
N ALA A 407 -21.15 12.89 3.19
CA ALA A 407 -22.20 12.91 2.18
C ALA A 407 -22.53 14.34 1.69
N SER A 408 -22.57 15.32 2.59
CA SER A 408 -22.80 16.72 2.25
C SER A 408 -21.68 17.31 1.37
N GLU A 409 -20.42 16.97 1.65
CA GLU A 409 -19.29 17.41 0.83
C GLU A 409 -19.36 16.81 -0.58
N GLY A 410 -19.68 15.50 -0.68
CA GLY A 410 -19.86 14.81 -1.96
C GLY A 410 -21.02 15.38 -2.80
N LEU A 411 -22.15 15.69 -2.18
CA LEU A 411 -23.28 16.35 -2.84
C LEU A 411 -22.92 17.75 -3.32
N ALA A 412 -22.16 18.52 -2.54
CA ALA A 412 -21.67 19.83 -2.98
C ALA A 412 -20.77 19.73 -4.23
N PHE A 413 -19.98 18.66 -4.36
CA PHE A 413 -19.23 18.39 -5.59
C PHE A 413 -20.15 18.01 -6.76
N ALA A 414 -21.17 17.19 -6.52
CA ALA A 414 -22.18 16.86 -7.53
C ALA A 414 -22.88 18.13 -8.06
N SER A 415 -23.35 19.01 -7.17
CA SER A 415 -24.00 20.28 -7.51
C SER A 415 -23.10 21.19 -8.35
N LYS A 416 -21.80 21.31 -8.02
CA LYS A 416 -20.83 22.08 -8.82
C LYS A 416 -20.66 21.51 -10.24
N ARG A 417 -20.63 20.18 -10.38
CA ARG A 417 -20.50 19.51 -11.68
C ARG A 417 -21.78 19.63 -12.51
N LEU A 418 -22.93 19.59 -11.86
CA LEU A 418 -24.22 19.84 -12.50
C LEU A 418 -24.35 21.29 -12.99
N ALA A 419 -23.92 22.27 -12.19
CA ALA A 419 -23.90 23.67 -12.62
C ALA A 419 -22.97 23.89 -13.84
N LEU A 420 -21.81 23.20 -13.88
CA LEU A 420 -20.95 23.22 -15.05
C LEU A 420 -21.64 22.62 -16.29
N ALA A 421 -22.34 21.48 -16.14
CA ALA A 421 -23.13 20.87 -17.22
C ALA A 421 -24.18 21.84 -17.80
N GLU A 422 -24.86 22.58 -16.93
CA GLU A 422 -25.87 23.58 -17.32
C GLU A 422 -25.27 24.72 -18.13
N VAL A 423 -24.15 25.30 -17.66
CA VAL A 423 -23.45 26.39 -18.35
C VAL A 423 -22.96 25.95 -19.72
N VAL A 424 -22.40 24.73 -19.81
CA VAL A 424 -21.92 24.16 -21.08
C VAL A 424 -23.06 23.92 -22.06
N LEU A 425 -24.21 23.43 -21.57
CA LEU A 425 -25.40 23.24 -22.39
C LEU A 425 -25.99 24.56 -22.88
N GLN A 426 -26.06 25.58 -22.02
CA GLN A 426 -26.49 26.94 -22.39
C GLN A 426 -25.55 27.58 -23.43
N GLY A 427 -24.26 27.25 -23.36
CA GLY A 427 -23.26 27.64 -24.36
C GLY A 427 -23.42 26.95 -25.73
N GLY A 428 -24.34 26.00 -25.87
CA GLY A 428 -24.60 25.29 -27.13
C GLY A 428 -23.69 24.09 -27.39
N PHE A 429 -23.04 23.54 -26.35
CA PHE A 429 -22.09 22.42 -26.46
C PHE A 429 -22.63 21.15 -25.77
N PRO A 430 -23.60 20.44 -26.38
CA PRO A 430 -24.25 19.29 -25.72
C PRO A 430 -23.31 18.09 -25.51
N GLU A 431 -22.27 17.91 -26.34
CA GLU A 431 -21.28 16.83 -26.18
C GLU A 431 -20.35 17.04 -24.98
N GLU A 432 -19.90 18.29 -24.77
CA GLU A 432 -18.96 18.61 -23.69
C GLU A 432 -19.59 18.51 -22.30
N MET A 433 -20.92 18.60 -22.24
CA MET A 433 -21.69 18.48 -21.01
C MET A 433 -21.75 17.02 -20.48
N LEU A 434 -21.56 16.00 -21.33
CA LEU A 434 -21.68 14.59 -20.94
C LEU A 434 -20.73 14.21 -19.79
N ARG A 435 -19.49 14.73 -19.81
CA ARG A 435 -18.50 14.44 -18.77
C ARG A 435 -18.89 15.08 -17.42
N PRO A 436 -19.18 16.39 -17.33
CA PRO A 436 -19.73 16.99 -16.10
C PRO A 436 -20.97 16.29 -15.55
N ILE A 437 -21.92 15.87 -16.41
CA ILE A 437 -23.09 15.09 -15.96
C ILE A 437 -22.68 13.76 -15.36
N ARG A 438 -21.77 13.02 -16.02
CA ARG A 438 -21.28 11.73 -15.53
C ARG A 438 -20.58 11.86 -14.17
N GLU A 439 -19.74 12.88 -14.02
CA GLU A 439 -19.07 13.20 -12.76
C GLU A 439 -20.10 13.54 -11.67
N SER A 440 -21.11 14.36 -11.98
CA SER A 440 -22.20 14.69 -11.05
C SER A 440 -22.99 13.45 -10.61
N LEU A 441 -23.35 12.58 -11.56
CA LEU A 441 -24.04 11.32 -11.29
C LEU A 441 -23.23 10.40 -10.36
N GLY A 442 -21.91 10.31 -10.58
CA GLY A 442 -21.01 9.54 -9.73
C GLY A 442 -20.96 10.07 -8.29
N TRP A 443 -20.73 11.37 -8.13
CA TRP A 443 -20.70 12.03 -6.81
C TRP A 443 -22.05 11.92 -6.10
N GLY A 444 -23.18 12.13 -6.79
CA GLY A 444 -24.52 12.04 -6.21
C GLY A 444 -24.86 10.64 -5.69
N LEU A 445 -24.67 9.61 -6.52
CA LEU A 445 -24.94 8.22 -6.12
C LEU A 445 -24.01 7.74 -5.02
N SER A 446 -22.72 8.10 -5.07
CA SER A 446 -21.76 7.74 -4.03
C SER A 446 -22.04 8.45 -2.71
N SER A 447 -22.56 9.68 -2.74
CA SER A 447 -22.94 10.43 -1.54
C SER A 447 -24.19 9.85 -0.87
N LEU A 448 -25.18 9.43 -1.66
CA LEU A 448 -26.33 8.67 -1.14
C LEU A 448 -25.89 7.34 -0.52
N LEU A 449 -24.96 6.63 -1.16
CA LEU A 449 -24.39 5.42 -0.59
C LEU A 449 -23.63 5.71 0.71
N ALA A 450 -22.91 6.83 0.80
CA ALA A 450 -22.16 7.22 1.99
C ALA A 450 -23.07 7.45 3.21
N LEU A 451 -24.31 7.91 3.02
CA LEU A 451 -25.30 8.03 4.11
C LEU A 451 -25.65 6.68 4.75
N HIS A 452 -25.75 5.63 3.94
CA HIS A 452 -26.31 4.34 4.37
C HIS A 452 -25.25 3.24 4.53
N LYS A 453 -24.09 3.37 3.88
CA LYS A 453 -22.94 2.44 3.92
C LYS A 453 -21.65 3.20 4.20
N ASP A 454 -20.67 2.53 4.81
CA ASP A 454 -19.38 3.16 5.13
C ASP A 454 -18.51 3.15 3.86
N ARG A 455 -18.71 4.18 3.05
CA ARG A 455 -18.04 4.36 1.77
C ARG A 455 -17.88 5.85 1.50
N ASP A 456 -16.73 6.26 1.00
CA ASP A 456 -16.50 7.66 0.68
C ASP A 456 -17.14 8.06 -0.66
N PRO A 457 -17.69 9.28 -0.75
CA PRO A 457 -18.16 9.83 -2.01
C PRO A 457 -17.03 9.90 -3.05
N SER A 458 -17.34 9.59 -4.31
CA SER A 458 -16.37 9.63 -5.40
C SER A 458 -17.04 9.98 -6.73
N ALA A 459 -16.25 10.45 -7.70
CA ALA A 459 -16.73 10.67 -9.08
C ALA A 459 -17.01 9.37 -9.85
N ASP A 460 -16.52 8.23 -9.34
CA ASP A 460 -16.67 6.94 -10.00
C ASP A 460 -18.10 6.42 -9.87
N LEU A 461 -18.67 5.96 -10.98
CA LEU A 461 -20.04 5.45 -11.01
C LEU A 461 -20.14 4.12 -10.24
N PRO A 462 -20.95 4.03 -9.17
CA PRO A 462 -21.20 2.78 -8.48
C PRO A 462 -21.82 1.72 -9.42
N SER A 463 -21.65 0.42 -9.12
CA SER A 463 -22.26 -0.62 -9.97
C SER A 463 -23.80 -0.58 -9.87
N PRO A 464 -24.54 -0.89 -10.96
CA PRO A 464 -26.01 -0.89 -10.93
C PRO A 464 -26.58 -1.84 -9.87
N ARG A 465 -25.92 -3.00 -9.66
CA ARG A 465 -26.28 -3.97 -8.62
C ARG A 465 -26.16 -3.39 -7.21
N LEU A 466 -25.10 -2.62 -6.94
CA LEU A 466 -24.93 -1.99 -5.63
C LEU A 466 -25.98 -0.90 -5.41
N ILE A 467 -26.29 -0.09 -6.42
CA ILE A 467 -27.34 0.93 -6.34
C ILE A 467 -28.68 0.25 -6.02
N HIS A 468 -29.00 -0.83 -6.72
CA HIS A 468 -30.22 -1.60 -6.47
C HIS A 468 -30.28 -2.13 -5.04
N ALA A 469 -29.26 -2.89 -4.61
CA ALA A 469 -29.26 -3.54 -3.31
C ALA A 469 -29.14 -2.59 -2.10
N ALA A 470 -28.47 -1.43 -2.29
CA ALA A 470 -28.19 -0.51 -1.18
C ALA A 470 -29.17 0.66 -1.10
N LEU A 471 -29.70 1.12 -2.23
CA LEU A 471 -30.55 2.32 -2.30
C LEU A 471 -31.99 1.98 -2.71
N VAL A 472 -32.19 1.14 -3.72
CA VAL A 472 -33.53 0.88 -4.27
C VAL A 472 -34.32 -0.09 -3.39
N GLU A 473 -33.77 -1.28 -3.09
CA GLU A 473 -34.40 -2.29 -2.22
C GLU A 473 -34.73 -1.77 -0.81
N LYS A 474 -33.97 -0.76 -0.37
CA LYS A 474 -34.12 -0.13 0.94
C LYS A 474 -34.96 1.16 0.91
N ASN A 475 -35.58 1.49 -0.22
CA ASN A 475 -36.39 2.70 -0.43
C ASN A 475 -35.65 4.03 -0.16
N HIS A 476 -34.32 4.06 -0.31
CA HIS A 476 -33.52 5.30 -0.26
C HIS A 476 -33.37 5.97 -1.63
N LEU A 477 -33.72 5.29 -2.72
CA LEU A 477 -33.80 5.84 -4.07
C LEU A 477 -35.08 5.32 -4.74
N PRO A 478 -36.01 6.19 -5.16
CA PRO A 478 -37.22 5.77 -5.85
C PRO A 478 -36.94 4.97 -7.14
N ASP A 479 -37.73 3.93 -7.41
CA ASP A 479 -37.59 3.06 -8.57
C ASP A 479 -37.62 3.84 -9.90
N ASP A 480 -38.52 4.82 -10.00
CA ASP A 480 -38.70 5.65 -11.18
C ASP A 480 -37.46 6.52 -11.46
N LEU A 481 -36.87 7.09 -10.41
CA LEU A 481 -35.65 7.89 -10.51
C LEU A 481 -34.44 6.99 -10.83
N SER A 482 -34.36 5.81 -10.23
CA SER A 482 -33.31 4.82 -10.52
C SER A 482 -33.29 4.43 -12.01
N LEU A 483 -34.45 4.19 -12.60
CA LEU A 483 -34.58 3.88 -14.04
C LEU A 483 -34.14 5.05 -14.93
N ARG A 484 -34.51 6.29 -14.58
CA ARG A 484 -34.08 7.49 -15.30
C ARG A 484 -32.56 7.69 -15.22
N LEU A 485 -31.97 7.51 -14.04
CA LEU A 485 -30.52 7.62 -13.84
C LEU A 485 -29.74 6.51 -14.57
N ALA A 486 -30.29 5.30 -14.67
CA ALA A 486 -29.71 4.22 -15.48
C ALA A 486 -29.62 4.63 -16.96
N ARG A 487 -30.64 5.30 -17.48
CA ARG A 487 -30.62 5.87 -18.84
C ARG A 487 -29.55 6.96 -19.01
N VAL A 488 -29.40 7.85 -18.02
CA VAL A 488 -28.32 8.87 -18.03
C VAL A 488 -26.94 8.21 -18.02
N ARG A 489 -26.75 7.13 -17.26
CA ARG A 489 -25.50 6.36 -17.21
C ARG A 489 -25.13 5.77 -18.57
N GLU A 490 -26.10 5.22 -19.30
CA GLU A 490 -25.90 4.64 -20.63
C GLU A 490 -25.53 5.73 -21.65
N LEU A 491 -26.27 6.83 -21.67
CA LEU A 491 -26.06 7.91 -22.63
C LEU A 491 -24.77 8.72 -22.38
N THR A 492 -24.21 8.66 -21.17
CA THR A 492 -22.91 9.28 -20.83
C THR A 492 -21.75 8.28 -20.90
N ALA A 493 -21.98 7.05 -21.36
CA ALA A 493 -20.91 6.08 -21.59
C ALA A 493 -20.02 6.52 -22.76
N LEU A 494 -18.72 6.23 -22.68
CA LEU A 494 -17.81 6.49 -23.80
C LEU A 494 -18.21 5.58 -24.97
N PRO A 495 -18.39 6.13 -26.19
CA PRO A 495 -18.68 5.32 -27.37
C PRO A 495 -17.54 4.34 -27.65
N ALA A 496 -17.87 3.17 -28.21
CA ALA A 496 -16.86 2.23 -28.70
C ALA A 496 -16.06 2.87 -29.84
N GLU A 497 -14.79 2.48 -30.01
CA GLU A 497 -13.84 3.08 -30.98
C GLU A 497 -14.34 3.11 -32.45
N ASP A 498 -15.42 2.40 -32.77
CA ASP A 498 -16.01 2.29 -34.12
C ASP A 498 -17.42 2.90 -34.27
N GLU A 499 -17.99 3.54 -33.23
CA GLU A 499 -19.33 4.15 -33.29
C GLU A 499 -19.28 5.68 -33.18
N THR A 500 -19.58 6.38 -34.27
CA THR A 500 -19.94 7.80 -34.23
C THR A 500 -21.40 7.93 -33.77
N ALA A 501 -21.61 7.97 -32.45
CA ALA A 501 -22.92 8.29 -31.89
C ALA A 501 -23.25 9.77 -32.18
N PRO A 502 -24.45 10.10 -32.71
CA PRO A 502 -24.83 11.48 -32.95
C PRO A 502 -24.88 12.27 -31.63
N PRO A 503 -24.50 13.57 -31.63
CA PRO A 503 -24.56 14.40 -30.43
C PRO A 503 -25.96 14.38 -29.80
N PRO A 504 -26.06 14.36 -28.46
CA PRO A 504 -27.35 14.45 -27.79
C PRO A 504 -28.01 15.78 -28.15
N SER A 505 -29.33 15.75 -28.40
CA SER A 505 -30.08 16.98 -28.65
C SER A 505 -30.15 17.84 -27.39
N LEU A 506 -30.31 19.16 -27.54
CA LEU A 506 -30.43 20.10 -26.41
C LEU A 506 -31.49 19.64 -25.41
N LYS A 507 -32.66 19.20 -25.90
CA LYS A 507 -33.76 18.66 -25.10
C LYS A 507 -33.38 17.39 -24.32
N THR A 508 -32.53 16.54 -24.90
CA THR A 508 -32.02 15.33 -24.21
C THR A 508 -31.07 15.76 -23.09
N GLY A 509 -30.22 16.75 -23.34
CA GLY A 509 -29.33 17.32 -22.33
C GLY A 509 -30.08 17.94 -21.15
N GLU A 510 -31.13 18.73 -21.42
CA GLU A 510 -32.00 19.30 -20.37
C GLU A 510 -32.64 18.21 -19.51
N THR A 511 -33.07 17.10 -20.14
CA THR A 511 -33.68 15.95 -19.43
C THR A 511 -32.65 15.27 -18.51
N MET A 512 -31.43 15.04 -18.99
CA MET A 512 -30.37 14.44 -18.16
C MET A 512 -30.01 15.31 -16.96
N ILE A 513 -29.94 16.64 -17.16
CA ILE A 513 -29.66 17.58 -16.08
C ILE A 513 -30.78 17.54 -15.04
N ALA A 514 -32.05 17.51 -15.48
CA ALA A 514 -33.19 17.40 -14.57
C ALA A 514 -33.17 16.10 -13.75
N ASP A 515 -32.82 14.96 -14.37
CA ASP A 515 -32.74 13.68 -13.68
C ASP A 515 -31.61 13.63 -12.64
N VAL A 516 -30.42 14.14 -12.98
CA VAL A 516 -29.30 14.21 -12.03
C VAL A 516 -29.56 15.27 -10.95
N ARG A 517 -30.28 16.34 -11.25
CA ARG A 517 -30.72 17.33 -10.25
C ARG A 517 -31.62 16.68 -9.21
N ALA A 518 -32.61 15.90 -9.64
CA ALA A 518 -33.51 15.19 -8.73
C ALA A 518 -32.75 14.23 -7.79
N LEU A 519 -31.68 13.60 -8.27
CA LEU A 519 -30.79 12.78 -7.43
C LEU A 519 -30.07 13.60 -6.36
N VAL A 520 -29.51 14.76 -6.73
CA VAL A 520 -28.78 15.63 -5.81
C VAL A 520 -29.74 16.21 -4.76
N GLU A 521 -30.90 16.69 -5.18
CA GLU A 521 -31.94 17.21 -4.29
C GLU A 521 -32.43 16.15 -3.29
N LEU A 522 -32.61 14.89 -3.75
CA LEU A 522 -32.94 13.77 -2.87
C LEU A 522 -31.85 13.51 -1.83
N GLY A 523 -30.58 13.56 -2.24
CA GLY A 523 -29.46 13.39 -1.32
C GLY A 523 -29.37 14.51 -0.28
N GLU A 524 -29.59 15.75 -0.69
CA GLU A 524 -29.62 16.91 0.21
C GLU A 524 -30.77 16.79 1.21
N GLN A 525 -31.96 16.34 0.78
CA GLN A 525 -33.08 16.06 1.67
C GLN A 525 -32.74 14.99 2.71
N GLN A 526 -32.15 13.86 2.30
CA GLN A 526 -31.76 12.79 3.24
C GLN A 526 -30.67 13.21 4.22
N VAL A 527 -29.73 14.08 3.81
CA VAL A 527 -28.73 14.69 4.71
C VAL A 527 -29.40 15.56 5.78
N VAL A 528 -30.50 16.22 5.44
CA VAL A 528 -31.29 17.03 6.38
C VAL A 528 -32.11 16.14 7.32
N GLU A 529 -32.78 15.11 6.79
CA GLU A 529 -33.59 14.15 7.56
C GLU A 529 -32.77 13.35 8.58
N MET A 530 -31.52 12.96 8.24
CA MET A 530 -30.61 12.31 9.19
C MET A 530 -30.15 13.21 10.35
N GLY A 531 -30.43 14.52 10.30
CA GLY A 531 -29.96 15.52 11.26
C GLY A 531 -31.03 16.05 12.22
N LEU A 532 -32.25 15.52 12.22
CA LEU A 532 -33.37 15.91 13.10
C LEU A 532 -33.73 14.83 14.13
#